data_AF-A0A1W9LH13-F1
#
_entry.id   AF-A0A1W9LH13-F1
#
_cell.length_a   1.000
_cell.length_b   1.000
_cell.length_c   1.000
_cell.angle_alpha   90.00
_cell.angle_beta   90.00
_cell.angle_gamma   90.00
#
_symmetry.space_group_name_H-M   'P 1'
#
loop_
_entity.id
_entity.type
_entity.pdbx_description
1 polymer ?
#
loop_
_entity_poly.entity_id
_entity_poly.type
_entity_poly.pdbx_seq_one_letter_code
_entity_poly.pdbx_strand_id
1 'polypeptide(L)'
;MNESRVNPQAKHVDSETPKWDVSGTSIDPVMEQVRIMDRNGHGIIGMKLIGNGDFTDAADREKAARFAMAQPEIDAVAIGFKSAAEIDEAIERLNRALA
;
A
#
# COMPACT_ATOMS: atom_id res chain seq x y z
N MET A 1 13.56 10.37 1.28
CA MET A 1 12.20 9.97 0.85
C MET A 1 12.30 8.56 0.31
N ASN A 2 11.45 7.67 0.79
CA ASN A 2 11.47 6.24 0.51
C ASN A 2 10.11 5.79 0.00
N GLU A 3 10.12 4.79 -0.87
CA GLU A 3 8.92 4.14 -1.38
C GLU A 3 8.88 2.71 -0.84
N SER A 4 7.72 2.27 -0.35
CA SER A 4 7.55 0.91 0.18
C SER A 4 6.21 0.29 -0.20
N ARG A 5 6.20 -1.02 -0.44
CA ARG A 5 5.04 -1.76 -0.93
C ARG A 5 4.19 -2.28 0.23
N VAL A 6 3.02 -1.67 0.40
CA VAL A 6 2.20 -1.82 1.60
C VAL A 6 0.77 -2.21 1.24
N ASN A 7 0.41 -3.46 1.51
CA ASN A 7 -0.97 -3.94 1.41
C ASN A 7 -1.27 -5.01 2.49
N PRO A 8 -2.52 -5.09 2.98
CA PRO A 8 -2.87 -5.92 4.14
C PRO A 8 -2.87 -7.43 3.85
N GLN A 9 -2.75 -7.84 2.59
CA GLN A 9 -2.72 -9.25 2.18
C GLN A 9 -1.30 -9.72 1.82
N ALA A 10 -0.28 -8.89 2.06
CA ALA A 10 1.14 -9.18 1.80
C ALA A 10 1.45 -9.63 0.36
N LYS A 11 0.67 -9.16 -0.63
CA LYS A 11 0.86 -9.49 -2.05
C LYS A 11 1.86 -8.55 -2.72
N HIS A 12 2.93 -9.09 -3.32
CA HIS A 12 3.95 -8.29 -4.02
C HIS A 12 4.58 -7.18 -3.16
N VAL A 13 4.83 -7.48 -1.88
CA VAL A 13 5.40 -6.54 -0.90
C VAL A 13 6.93 -6.61 -0.92
N ASP A 14 7.58 -5.65 -0.25
CA ASP A 14 9.04 -5.66 -0.13
C ASP A 14 9.49 -6.85 0.73
N SER A 15 10.61 -7.47 0.35
CA SER A 15 11.16 -8.61 1.07
C SER A 15 12.69 -8.63 0.94
N GLU A 16 13.35 -9.39 1.80
CA GLU A 16 14.81 -9.62 1.70
C GLU A 16 15.20 -10.38 0.44
N THR A 17 14.25 -11.09 -0.18
CA THR A 17 14.48 -11.74 -1.47
C THR A 17 14.51 -10.67 -2.56
N PRO A 18 15.58 -10.56 -3.36
CA PRO A 18 15.71 -9.55 -4.42
C PRO A 18 14.87 -9.92 -5.66
N LYS A 19 13.56 -10.11 -5.44
CA LYS A 19 12.55 -10.40 -6.46
C LYS A 19 11.37 -9.47 -6.24
N TRP A 20 10.78 -9.00 -7.32
CA TRP A 20 9.78 -7.95 -7.27
C TRP A 20 8.35 -8.47 -7.01
N ASP A 21 8.07 -9.75 -7.24
CA ASP A 21 6.75 -10.38 -7.22
C ASP A 21 6.53 -11.34 -6.03
N VAL A 22 7.38 -11.23 -5.00
CA VAL A 22 7.29 -12.08 -3.82
C VAL A 22 6.09 -11.65 -2.98
N SER A 23 5.23 -12.61 -2.65
CA SER A 23 4.21 -12.42 -1.62
C SER A 23 4.77 -12.87 -0.28
N GLY A 24 4.64 -12.04 0.75
CA GLY A 24 4.97 -12.39 2.12
C GLY A 24 3.85 -13.17 2.80
N THR A 25 4.15 -13.80 3.93
CA THR A 25 3.13 -14.40 4.80
C THR A 25 2.41 -13.34 5.64
N SER A 26 3.09 -12.23 5.93
CA SER A 26 2.57 -11.07 6.66
C SER A 26 3.22 -9.78 6.14
N ILE A 27 2.53 -8.65 6.35
CA ILE A 27 3.03 -7.31 6.09
C ILE A 27 3.92 -6.76 7.23
N ASP A 28 3.91 -7.41 8.40
CA ASP A 28 4.58 -6.91 9.61
C ASP A 28 6.07 -6.57 9.43
N PRO A 29 6.89 -7.40 8.76
CA PRO A 29 8.31 -7.08 8.55
C PRO A 29 8.52 -5.81 7.73
N VAL A 30 7.63 -5.57 6.75
CA VAL A 30 7.67 -4.34 5.93
C VAL A 30 7.30 -3.14 6.79
N MET A 31 6.25 -3.26 7.60
CA MET A 31 5.84 -2.17 8.49
C MET A 31 6.87 -1.85 9.57
N GLU A 32 7.65 -2.84 10.02
CA GLU A 32 8.79 -2.59 10.91
C GLU A 32 9.84 -1.71 10.24
N GLN A 33 10.18 -1.98 8.98
CA GLN A 33 11.12 -1.15 8.22
C GLN A 33 10.57 0.25 7.95
N VAL A 34 9.28 0.37 7.61
CA VAL A 34 8.58 1.66 7.46
C VAL A 34 8.71 2.49 8.75
N ARG A 35 8.47 1.89 9.92
CA ARG A 35 8.65 2.55 11.22
C ARG A 35 10.09 2.95 11.53
N ILE A 36 11.08 2.21 11.04
CA ILE A 36 12.49 2.60 11.17
C ILE A 36 12.77 3.83 10.29
N MET A 37 12.26 3.85 9.06
CA MET A 37 12.45 4.97 8.13
C MET A 37 11.79 6.25 8.67
N ASP A 38 10.57 6.14 9.20
CA ASP A 38 9.84 7.26 9.81
C ASP A 38 10.61 7.86 11.01
N ARG A 39 11.08 7.01 11.93
CA ARG A 39 11.92 7.44 13.07
C ARG A 39 13.22 8.13 12.66
N ASN A 40 13.73 7.83 11.46
CA ASN A 40 14.92 8.48 10.90
C ASN A 40 14.58 9.80 10.17
N GLY A 41 13.32 10.24 10.18
CA GLY A 41 12.86 11.47 9.54
C GLY A 41 12.71 11.37 8.04
N HIS A 42 12.51 10.16 7.49
CA HIS A 42 12.31 9.98 6.07
C HIS A 42 10.83 10.15 5.72
N GLY A 43 10.52 10.92 4.67
CA GLY A 43 9.17 10.88 4.09
C GLY A 43 8.92 9.56 3.37
N ILE A 44 7.74 8.99 3.51
CA ILE A 44 7.38 7.64 3.05
C ILE A 44 6.19 7.69 2.09
N ILE A 45 6.37 7.10 0.91
CA ILE A 45 5.32 6.89 -0.08
C ILE A 45 4.94 5.41 -0.07
N GLY A 46 3.70 5.11 0.30
CA GLY A 46 3.13 3.77 0.22
C GLY A 46 2.73 3.43 -1.21
N MET A 47 3.11 2.24 -1.69
CA MET A 47 2.70 1.78 -3.01
C MET A 47 2.28 0.33 -3.07
N LYS A 48 1.73 -0.01 -4.23
CA LYS A 48 1.13 -1.28 -4.61
C LYS A 48 0.07 -1.78 -3.61
N LEU A 49 -0.76 -0.84 -3.15
CA LEU A 49 -1.91 -1.10 -2.28
C LEU A 49 -2.83 -2.19 -2.85
N ILE A 50 -3.04 -2.17 -4.17
CA ILE A 50 -3.97 -3.07 -4.88
C ILE A 50 -3.29 -4.37 -5.34
N GLY A 51 -2.14 -4.74 -4.75
CA GLY A 51 -1.50 -6.03 -5.00
C GLY A 51 -1.19 -6.29 -6.48
N ASN A 52 -0.73 -5.27 -7.22
CA ASN A 52 -0.49 -5.37 -8.68
C ASN A 52 -1.75 -5.66 -9.54
N GLY A 53 -2.94 -5.39 -9.03
CA GLY A 53 -4.20 -5.67 -9.71
C GLY A 53 -4.80 -7.03 -9.37
N ASP A 54 -4.18 -7.80 -8.45
CA ASP A 54 -4.73 -9.08 -7.99
C ASP A 54 -6.04 -8.90 -7.20
N PHE A 55 -6.25 -7.72 -6.61
CA PHE A 55 -7.46 -7.41 -5.84
C PHE A 55 -8.62 -7.01 -6.77
N THR A 56 -9.22 -8.03 -7.36
CA THR A 56 -10.36 -7.88 -8.28
C THR A 56 -11.68 -7.64 -7.55
N ASP A 57 -11.79 -8.03 -6.27
CA ASP A 57 -12.92 -7.67 -5.42
C ASP A 57 -12.82 -6.22 -4.93
N ALA A 58 -13.92 -5.48 -5.01
CA ALA A 58 -14.03 -4.12 -4.48
C ALA A 58 -13.75 -4.04 -2.98
N ALA A 59 -14.13 -5.06 -2.21
CA ALA A 59 -13.91 -5.11 -0.76
C ALA A 59 -12.42 -5.21 -0.41
N ASP A 60 -11.63 -5.98 -1.17
CA ASP A 60 -10.18 -6.06 -0.99
C ASP A 60 -9.50 -4.72 -1.28
N ARG A 61 -9.97 -4.01 -2.31
CA ARG A 61 -9.46 -2.66 -2.63
C ARG A 61 -9.78 -1.64 -1.54
N GLU A 62 -10.99 -1.69 -0.98
CA GLU A 62 -11.34 -0.84 0.16
C GLU A 62 -10.51 -1.18 1.40
N LYS A 63 -10.33 -2.46 1.71
CA LYS A 63 -9.48 -2.91 2.82
C LYS A 63 -8.04 -2.41 2.66
N ALA A 64 -7.49 -2.47 1.45
CA ALA A 64 -6.15 -1.97 1.16
C ALA A 64 -6.04 -0.45 1.32
N ALA A 65 -7.02 0.31 0.83
CA ALA A 65 -7.07 1.76 1.00
C ALA A 65 -7.11 2.14 2.50
N ARG A 66 -8.01 1.52 3.28
CA ARG A 66 -8.11 1.75 4.73
C ARG A 66 -6.83 1.39 5.46
N PHE A 67 -6.21 0.26 5.12
CA PHE A 67 -4.95 -0.16 5.74
C PHE A 67 -3.87 0.91 5.55
N ALA A 68 -3.65 1.36 4.31
CA ALA A 68 -2.60 2.33 4.00
C ALA A 68 -2.86 3.70 4.64
N MET A 69 -4.10 4.20 4.58
CA MET A 69 -4.47 5.50 5.17
C MET A 69 -4.47 5.50 6.70
N ALA A 70 -4.57 4.32 7.34
CA ALA A 70 -4.50 4.20 8.79
C ALA A 70 -3.06 4.16 9.35
N GLN A 71 -2.03 4.07 8.50
CA GLN A 71 -0.63 4.07 8.97
C GLN A 71 -0.14 5.50 9.14
N PRO A 72 0.15 5.97 10.36
CA PRO A 72 0.66 7.32 10.59
C PRO A 72 2.03 7.57 9.96
N GLU A 73 2.79 6.50 9.67
CA GLU A 73 4.12 6.58 9.06
C GLU A 73 4.07 6.80 7.54
N ILE A 74 2.90 6.71 6.89
CA ILE A 74 2.77 6.88 5.44
C ILE A 74 2.29 8.29 5.13
N ASP A 75 3.12 9.09 4.46
CA ASP A 75 2.80 10.49 4.11
C ASP A 75 1.95 10.61 2.84
N ALA A 76 2.14 9.69 1.89
CA ALA A 76 1.46 9.70 0.61
C ALA A 76 1.33 8.29 0.05
N VAL A 77 0.42 8.10 -0.93
CA VAL A 77 0.29 6.84 -1.65
C VAL A 77 0.31 7.03 -3.16
N ALA A 78 0.93 6.06 -3.85
CA ALA A 78 0.90 5.95 -5.30
C ALA A 78 0.07 4.74 -5.73
N ILE A 79 -0.91 4.96 -6.61
CA ILE A 79 -1.79 3.92 -7.16
C ILE A 79 -1.72 3.99 -8.69
N GLY A 80 -1.48 2.84 -9.32
CA GLY A 80 -1.48 2.70 -10.77
C GLY A 80 -2.86 2.29 -11.29
N PHE A 81 -3.28 2.87 -12.40
CA PHE A 81 -4.60 2.66 -13.01
C PHE A 81 -4.48 2.27 -14.49
N LYS A 82 -5.41 1.45 -14.96
CA LYS A 82 -5.55 1.06 -16.37
C LYS A 82 -6.68 1.83 -17.08
N SER A 83 -7.58 2.44 -16.32
CA SER A 83 -8.70 3.22 -16.86
C SER A 83 -9.09 4.37 -15.96
N ALA A 84 -9.80 5.37 -16.52
CA ALA A 84 -10.31 6.50 -15.75
C ALA A 84 -11.34 6.08 -14.70
N ALA A 85 -12.16 5.05 -14.98
CA ALA A 85 -13.13 4.54 -14.01
C ALA A 85 -12.46 4.00 -12.73
N GLU A 86 -11.26 3.42 -12.85
CA GLU A 86 -10.50 2.97 -11.68
C GLU A 86 -9.97 4.15 -10.85
N ILE A 87 -9.69 5.31 -11.47
CA ILE A 87 -9.29 6.54 -10.78
C ILE A 87 -10.46 7.05 -9.93
N ASP A 88 -11.65 7.16 -10.53
CA ASP A 88 -12.87 7.62 -9.84
C ASP A 88 -13.18 6.69 -8.65
N GLU A 89 -13.07 5.37 -8.87
CA GLU A 89 -13.27 4.35 -7.83
C GLU A 89 -12.29 4.51 -6.65
N ALA A 90 -11.02 4.78 -6.94
CA ALA A 90 -9.99 4.95 -5.93
C ALA A 90 -10.14 6.26 -5.14
N ILE A 91 -10.52 7.36 -5.81
CA ILE A 91 -10.83 8.62 -5.13
C ILE A 91 -11.96 8.40 -4.12
N GLU A 92 -13.05 7.74 -4.53
CA GLU A 92 -14.17 7.42 -3.65
C GLU A 92 -13.73 6.61 -2.41
N ARG A 93 -12.89 5.57 -2.62
CA ARG A 93 -12.40 4.70 -1.54
C ARG A 93 -11.46 5.42 -0.59
N LEU A 94 -10.53 6.22 -1.11
CA LEU A 94 -9.60 7.00 -0.28
C LEU A 94 -10.36 8.04 0.55
N ASN A 95 -11.36 8.71 -0.04
CA ASN A 95 -12.22 9.62 0.71
C ASN A 95 -12.96 8.90 1.85
N ARG A 96 -13.50 7.70 1.61
CA ARG A 96 -14.13 6.87 2.66
C ARG A 96 -13.16 6.34 3.72
N ALA A 97 -11.89 6.19 3.37
CA ALA A 97 -10.86 5.71 4.30
C ALA A 97 -10.36 6.83 5.23
N LEU A 98 -10.47 8.09 4.79
CA LEU A 98 -10.05 9.28 5.54
C LEU A 98 -11.18 9.99 6.29
N ALA A 99 -12.45 9.63 6.03
CA ALA A 99 -13.63 10.11 6.77
C ALA A 99 -13.82 9.35 8.08
#